data_AF-A0A1D2VHJ7-F1
#
_entry.id   AF-A0A1D2VHJ7-F1
#
_cell.length_a   1.000
_cell.length_b   1.000
_cell.length_c   1.000
_cell.angle_alpha   90.00
_cell.angle_beta   90.00
_cell.angle_gamma   90.00
#
_symmetry.space_group_name_H-M   'P 1'
#
loop_
_entity.id
_entity.type
_entity.pdbx_description
1 polymer ?
#
loop_
_entity_poly.entity_id
_entity_poly.type
_entity_poly.pdbx_seq_one_letter_code
_entity_poly.pdbx_strand_id
1 'polypeptide(L)'
;YLGSFLIMSLSSCLKFVLRTVKIMFQVVGSLAALGLIGIYSFQNKLVYPSFANNGRKHVDTPNKYGMPYLAIDLTTKDNVVIKGFVLRHNPLSANYKDKTIVMLSPNAGNIGHYLPTVKIFFREFHYNVVIVSYRGYGYSEGEPSEKGIKLDAEAILNYLIIDEQFKRSSIILYGRSIGGAVGIYMAYINQVLNTDKNFNISAIILENTFLSIHKVIPFIFPLLKYCSFLCHDKWPSEEYVEHISKEIPVLFLSGLKDEIVPSGHMEELHKLSLSDKKVFIKFKNGYHNDTNCQPDYWKHVYKFIEEDVVNRNL
;
A
#
# COMPACT_ATOMS: atom_id res chain seq x y z
N TYR A 1 -3.88 76.81 0.81
CA TYR A 1 -4.67 76.11 1.85
C TYR A 1 -5.49 74.93 1.32
N LEU A 2 -6.14 74.99 0.15
CA LEU A 2 -6.86 73.81 -0.40
C LEU A 2 -5.96 72.64 -0.82
N GLY A 3 -4.79 72.89 -1.41
CA GLY A 3 -3.88 71.83 -1.90
C GLY A 3 -3.28 70.96 -0.80
N SER A 4 -2.92 71.53 0.36
CA SER A 4 -2.38 70.78 1.51
C SER A 4 -3.43 69.89 2.18
N PHE A 5 -4.69 70.33 2.21
CA PHE A 5 -5.81 69.53 2.73
C PHE A 5 -6.14 68.33 1.83
N LEU A 6 -6.12 68.52 0.50
CA LEU A 6 -6.31 67.45 -0.47
C LEU A 6 -5.20 66.39 -0.38
N ILE A 7 -3.93 66.81 -0.28
CA ILE A 7 -2.77 65.92 -0.16
C ILE A 7 -2.80 65.13 1.17
N MET A 8 -3.20 65.76 2.29
CA MET A 8 -3.41 65.06 3.57
C MET A 8 -4.55 64.04 3.52
N SER A 9 -5.64 64.34 2.79
CA SER A 9 -6.77 63.44 2.55
C SER A 9 -6.35 62.22 1.72
N LEU A 10 -5.59 62.42 0.63
CA LEU A 10 -5.04 61.35 -0.20
C LEU A 10 -4.05 60.46 0.58
N SER A 11 -3.18 61.04 1.40
CA SER A 11 -2.25 60.28 2.25
C SER A 11 -2.97 59.41 3.29
N SER A 12 -4.03 59.93 3.90
CA SER A 12 -4.86 59.21 4.87
C SER A 12 -5.64 58.07 4.22
N CYS A 13 -6.20 58.31 3.04
CA CYS A 13 -6.87 57.30 2.22
C CYS A 13 -5.90 56.18 1.82
N LEU A 14 -4.70 56.52 1.34
CA LEU A 14 -3.67 55.54 0.97
C LEU A 14 -3.23 54.70 2.18
N LYS A 15 -3.00 55.31 3.35
CA LYS A 15 -2.66 54.59 4.59
C LYS A 15 -3.78 53.64 5.02
N PHE A 16 -5.04 54.06 4.90
CA PHE A 16 -6.19 53.21 5.18
C PHE A 16 -6.25 52.00 4.23
N VAL A 17 -6.11 52.24 2.92
CA VAL A 17 -6.07 51.16 1.91
C VAL A 17 -4.93 50.19 2.19
N LEU A 18 -3.71 50.69 2.41
CA LEU A 18 -2.54 49.84 2.71
C LEU A 18 -2.74 49.02 4.01
N ARG A 19 -3.33 49.61 5.05
CA ARG A 19 -3.65 48.91 6.29
C ARG A 19 -4.69 47.81 6.07
N THR A 20 -5.75 48.10 5.32
CA THR A 20 -6.80 47.12 5.00
C THR A 20 -6.24 45.97 4.17
N VAL A 21 -5.46 46.27 3.13
CA VAL A 21 -4.75 45.27 2.32
C VAL A 21 -3.83 44.41 3.20
N LYS A 22 -3.04 45.01 4.09
CA LYS A 22 -2.19 44.28 5.04
C LYS A 22 -2.99 43.34 5.95
N ILE A 23 -4.11 43.81 6.52
CA ILE A 23 -4.98 42.98 7.36
C ILE A 23 -5.55 41.81 6.55
N MET A 24 -6.02 42.05 5.33
CA MET A 24 -6.51 40.99 4.45
C MET A 24 -5.42 39.94 4.16
N PHE A 25 -4.20 40.38 3.83
CA PHE A 25 -3.06 39.47 3.66
C PHE A 25 -2.74 38.65 4.91
N GLN A 26 -2.78 39.27 6.09
CA GLN A 26 -2.56 38.58 7.36
C GLN A 26 -3.65 37.54 7.63
N VAL A 27 -4.92 37.90 7.45
CA VAL A 27 -6.05 36.97 7.65
C VAL A 27 -5.97 35.80 6.68
N VAL A 28 -5.75 36.06 5.39
CA VAL A 28 -5.59 35.00 4.37
C VAL A 28 -4.39 34.11 4.69
N GLY A 29 -3.25 34.71 5.07
CA GLY A 29 -2.05 33.98 5.47
C GLY A 29 -2.28 33.10 6.70
N SER A 30 -2.98 33.60 7.73
CA SER A 30 -3.33 32.83 8.92
C SER A 30 -4.29 31.68 8.61
N LEU A 31 -5.31 31.90 7.79
CA LEU A 31 -6.24 30.84 7.36
C LEU A 31 -5.51 29.76 6.54
N ALA A 32 -4.63 30.15 5.63
CA ALA A 32 -3.81 29.21 4.86
C ALA A 32 -2.88 28.40 5.78
N ALA A 33 -2.22 29.05 6.74
CA ALA A 33 -1.37 28.38 7.73
C ALA A 33 -2.16 27.38 8.59
N LEU A 34 -3.33 27.78 9.09
CA LEU A 34 -4.22 26.88 9.85
C LEU A 34 -4.68 25.69 8.99
N GLY A 35 -5.02 25.93 7.72
CA GLY A 35 -5.37 24.87 6.78
C GLY A 35 -4.23 23.87 6.56
N LEU A 36 -3.00 24.36 6.36
CA LEU A 36 -1.81 23.51 6.22
C LEU A 36 -1.48 22.74 7.50
N ILE A 37 -1.62 23.36 8.67
CA ILE A 37 -1.49 22.67 9.97
C ILE A 37 -2.52 21.55 10.09
N GLY A 38 -3.77 21.82 9.68
CA GLY A 38 -4.83 20.81 9.64
C GLY A 38 -4.47 19.64 8.72
N ILE A 39 -4.11 19.91 7.46
CA ILE A 39 -3.69 18.86 6.52
C ILE A 39 -2.51 18.07 7.07
N TYR A 40 -1.49 18.75 7.59
CA TYR A 40 -0.30 18.10 8.15
C TYR A 40 -0.66 17.17 9.32
N SER A 41 -1.55 17.61 10.21
CA SER A 41 -1.96 16.87 11.41
C SER A 41 -2.89 15.70 11.10
N PHE A 42 -3.70 15.79 10.03
CA PHE A 42 -4.70 14.79 9.67
C PHE A 42 -4.37 13.99 8.40
N GLN A 43 -3.18 14.16 7.82
CA GLN A 43 -2.80 13.48 6.57
C GLN A 43 -2.93 11.96 6.64
N ASN A 44 -2.62 11.32 7.78
CA ASN A 44 -2.77 9.87 7.91
C ASN A 44 -4.22 9.42 7.78
N LYS A 45 -5.20 10.24 8.19
CA LYS A 45 -6.62 9.91 7.95
C LYS A 45 -7.01 10.04 6.47
N LEU A 46 -6.30 10.86 5.70
CA LEU A 46 -6.50 10.99 4.25
C LEU A 46 -5.81 9.85 3.50
N VAL A 47 -4.58 9.51 3.88
CA VAL A 47 -3.79 8.44 3.28
C VAL A 47 -4.34 7.06 3.67
N TYR A 48 -4.82 6.90 4.90
CA TYR A 48 -5.32 5.63 5.44
C TYR A 48 -6.75 5.82 5.96
N PRO A 49 -7.76 5.84 5.07
CA PRO A 49 -9.15 6.02 5.46
C PRO A 49 -9.70 4.71 6.07
N SER A 50 -9.18 4.30 7.23
CA SER A 50 -9.53 3.06 7.93
C SER A 50 -10.99 2.98 8.40
N PHE A 51 -11.65 4.14 8.49
CA PHE A 51 -13.08 4.27 8.77
C PHE A 51 -13.96 4.02 7.53
N ALA A 52 -13.40 4.11 6.32
CA ALA A 52 -14.15 3.94 5.08
C ALA A 52 -14.66 2.50 4.92
N ASN A 53 -15.73 2.33 4.15
CA ASN A 53 -16.33 1.03 3.81
C ASN A 53 -16.67 0.16 5.05
N ASN A 54 -17.00 0.76 6.19
CA ASN A 54 -17.21 0.03 7.45
C ASN A 54 -15.97 -0.79 7.91
N GLY A 55 -14.76 -0.34 7.55
CA GLY A 55 -13.50 -1.04 7.77
C GLY A 55 -13.25 -1.52 9.20
N ARG A 56 -13.81 -0.86 10.23
CA ARG A 56 -13.70 -1.26 11.65
C ARG A 56 -14.97 -1.87 12.27
N LYS A 57 -16.09 -1.98 11.54
CA LYS A 57 -17.37 -2.43 12.15
C LYS A 57 -17.55 -3.94 12.08
N HIS A 58 -17.24 -4.53 10.93
CA HIS A 58 -17.43 -5.94 10.70
C HIS A 58 -16.37 -6.46 9.74
N VAL A 59 -15.78 -7.61 10.07
CA VAL A 59 -14.81 -8.32 9.25
C VAL A 59 -15.38 -9.70 8.94
N ASP A 60 -15.76 -9.92 7.67
CA ASP A 60 -16.13 -11.25 7.20
C ASP A 60 -14.98 -12.23 7.45
N THR A 61 -15.32 -13.48 7.76
CA THR A 61 -14.33 -14.56 7.97
C THR A 61 -14.30 -15.54 6.79
N PRO A 62 -13.18 -16.25 6.56
CA PRO A 62 -13.08 -17.22 5.47
C PRO A 62 -14.16 -18.32 5.47
N ASN A 63 -14.73 -18.66 6.63
CA ASN A 63 -15.84 -19.62 6.74
C ASN A 63 -17.07 -19.21 5.92
N LYS A 64 -17.34 -17.91 5.75
CA LYS A 64 -18.43 -17.41 4.89
C LYS A 64 -18.31 -17.88 3.43
N TYR A 65 -17.09 -18.17 3.00
CA TYR A 65 -16.76 -18.64 1.65
C TYR A 65 -16.41 -20.15 1.61
N GLY A 66 -16.66 -20.87 2.72
CA GLY A 66 -16.37 -22.29 2.86
C GLY A 66 -14.87 -22.59 2.83
N MET A 67 -14.03 -21.69 3.36
CA MET A 67 -12.59 -21.88 3.43
C MET A 67 -12.15 -22.09 4.89
N PRO A 68 -11.48 -23.22 5.23
CA PRO A 68 -10.93 -23.42 6.55
C PRO A 68 -9.80 -22.42 6.80
N TYR A 69 -9.73 -21.89 8.03
CA TYR A 69 -8.73 -20.90 8.39
C TYR A 69 -8.38 -20.98 9.87
N LEU A 70 -7.19 -20.46 10.18
CA LEU A 70 -6.74 -20.13 11.52
C LEU A 70 -6.77 -18.61 11.68
N ALA A 71 -7.48 -18.10 12.69
CA ALA A 71 -7.35 -16.70 13.11
C ALA A 71 -6.03 -16.54 13.86
N ILE A 72 -5.28 -15.50 13.54
CA ILE A 72 -3.99 -15.20 14.17
C ILE A 72 -3.97 -13.79 14.75
N ASP A 73 -3.23 -13.67 15.85
CA ASP A 73 -2.87 -12.42 16.50
C ASP A 73 -1.35 -12.28 16.42
N LEU A 74 -0.87 -11.19 15.81
CA LEU A 74 0.55 -10.88 15.75
C LEU A 74 0.83 -9.64 16.58
N THR A 75 1.79 -9.72 17.49
CA THR A 75 2.23 -8.57 18.29
C THR A 75 3.44 -7.93 17.62
N THR A 76 3.33 -6.65 17.29
CA THR A 76 4.41 -5.87 16.70
C THR A 76 5.47 -5.49 17.75
N LYS A 77 6.64 -5.03 17.30
CA LYS A 77 7.73 -4.60 18.20
C LYS A 77 7.33 -3.46 19.14
N ASP A 78 6.35 -2.65 18.75
CA ASP A 78 5.76 -1.58 19.57
C ASP A 78 4.52 -2.00 20.36
N ASN A 79 4.30 -3.32 20.52
CA ASN A 79 3.22 -3.93 21.30
C ASN A 79 1.81 -3.64 20.79
N VAL A 80 1.63 -3.45 19.48
CA VAL A 80 0.31 -3.38 18.84
C VAL A 80 -0.10 -4.77 18.38
N VAL A 81 -1.32 -5.19 18.71
CA VAL A 81 -1.85 -6.48 18.23
C VAL A 81 -2.58 -6.28 16.90
N ILE A 82 -2.08 -6.95 15.85
CA ILE A 82 -2.72 -6.99 14.54
C ILE A 82 -3.36 -8.37 14.28
N LYS A 83 -4.51 -8.37 13.63
CA LYS A 83 -5.36 -9.56 13.41
C LYS A 83 -5.28 -10.04 11.97
N GLY A 84 -5.29 -11.36 11.77
CA GLY A 84 -5.25 -11.94 10.43
C GLY A 84 -5.87 -13.32 10.32
N PHE A 85 -5.88 -13.84 9.09
CA PHE A 85 -6.30 -15.19 8.75
C PHE A 85 -5.20 -15.93 8.01
N VAL A 86 -5.06 -17.21 8.36
CA VAL A 86 -4.13 -18.15 7.73
C VAL A 86 -4.92 -19.32 7.16
N LEU A 87 -4.79 -19.54 5.87
CA LEU A 87 -5.42 -20.64 5.14
C LEU A 87 -4.32 -21.56 4.63
N ARG A 88 -4.40 -22.85 4.96
CA ARG A 88 -3.37 -23.84 4.66
C ARG A 88 -3.95 -25.05 3.94
N HIS A 89 -3.18 -25.54 2.99
CA HIS A 89 -3.32 -26.89 2.47
C HIS A 89 -2.45 -27.85 3.28
N ASN A 90 -2.87 -29.12 3.34
CA ASN A 90 -2.10 -30.16 4.02
C ASN A 90 -0.78 -30.40 3.25
N PRO A 91 0.40 -30.23 3.86
CA PRO A 91 1.68 -30.45 3.18
C PRO A 91 1.92 -31.90 2.73
N LEU A 92 1.16 -32.86 3.28
CA LEU A 92 1.19 -34.27 2.87
C LEU A 92 0.22 -34.59 1.70
N SER A 93 -0.55 -33.61 1.24
CA SER A 93 -1.46 -33.81 0.10
C SER A 93 -0.70 -33.89 -1.21
N ALA A 94 -1.07 -34.82 -2.10
CA ALA A 94 -0.50 -34.91 -3.44
C ALA A 94 -0.68 -33.63 -4.29
N ASN A 95 -1.68 -32.80 -3.96
CA ASN A 95 -1.97 -31.55 -4.65
C ASN A 95 -1.30 -30.33 -3.98
N TYR A 96 -0.47 -30.54 -2.95
CA TYR A 96 0.22 -29.45 -2.26
C TYR A 96 1.25 -28.79 -3.19
N LYS A 97 1.06 -27.50 -3.46
CA LYS A 97 1.89 -26.72 -4.38
C LYS A 97 3.13 -26.10 -3.74
N ASP A 98 3.20 -26.10 -2.41
CA ASP A 98 4.27 -25.46 -1.65
C ASP A 98 4.46 -23.96 -1.91
N LYS A 99 3.36 -23.28 -2.30
CA LYS A 99 3.33 -21.83 -2.51
C LYS A 99 2.41 -21.17 -1.48
N THR A 100 2.84 -20.01 -0.99
CA THR A 100 2.10 -19.20 -0.02
C THR A 100 1.99 -17.77 -0.51
N ILE A 101 0.76 -17.30 -0.63
CA ILE A 101 0.45 -15.90 -0.94
C ILE A 101 0.36 -15.13 0.37
N VAL A 102 1.16 -14.08 0.50
CA VAL A 102 0.98 -13.06 1.53
C VAL A 102 0.21 -11.91 0.89
N MET A 103 -1.06 -11.78 1.25
CA MET A 103 -1.94 -10.77 0.68
C MET A 103 -1.88 -9.48 1.50
N LEU A 104 -1.34 -8.44 0.86
CA LEU A 104 -1.10 -7.13 1.43
C LEU A 104 -2.24 -6.20 1.01
N SER A 105 -3.13 -5.93 1.97
CA SER A 105 -4.40 -5.25 1.71
C SER A 105 -4.17 -3.77 1.31
N PRO A 106 -5.05 -3.20 0.47
CA PRO A 106 -5.22 -1.76 0.32
C PRO A 106 -5.68 -1.07 1.62
N ASN A 107 -5.74 0.26 1.57
CA ASN A 107 -6.07 1.18 2.67
C ASN A 107 -7.55 1.59 2.79
N ALA A 108 -8.48 0.98 2.03
CA ALA A 108 -9.89 1.39 2.02
C ALA A 108 -10.85 0.19 2.21
N GLY A 109 -10.92 -0.33 3.43
CA GLY A 109 -11.76 -1.47 3.79
C GLY A 109 -11.12 -2.34 4.88
N ASN A 110 -11.45 -3.63 4.92
CA ASN A 110 -10.74 -4.59 5.77
C ASN A 110 -10.54 -5.92 5.04
N ILE A 111 -9.78 -6.83 5.64
CA ILE A 111 -9.41 -8.12 5.06
C ILE A 111 -10.62 -8.99 4.65
N GLY A 112 -11.78 -8.79 5.29
CA GLY A 112 -13.03 -9.47 4.93
C GLY A 112 -13.48 -9.17 3.49
N HIS A 113 -13.27 -7.93 3.02
CA HIS A 113 -13.61 -7.54 1.65
C HIS A 113 -12.69 -8.17 0.60
N TYR A 114 -11.52 -8.67 1.00
CA TYR A 114 -10.54 -9.29 0.12
C TYR A 114 -10.66 -10.82 0.09
N LEU A 115 -11.59 -11.41 0.85
CA LEU A 115 -11.84 -12.85 0.84
C LEU A 115 -12.26 -13.44 -0.52
N PRO A 116 -12.96 -12.71 -1.43
CA PRO A 116 -13.16 -13.19 -2.80
C PRO A 116 -11.84 -13.43 -3.55
N THR A 117 -10.84 -12.56 -3.34
CA THR A 117 -9.49 -12.76 -3.89
C THR A 117 -8.76 -13.90 -3.20
N VAL A 118 -8.87 -14.01 -1.86
CA VAL A 118 -8.31 -15.15 -1.10
C VAL A 118 -8.84 -16.46 -1.68
N LYS A 119 -10.14 -16.52 -2.00
CA LYS A 119 -10.79 -17.70 -2.53
C LYS A 119 -10.16 -18.18 -3.84
N ILE A 120 -9.77 -17.26 -4.73
CA ILE A 120 -9.12 -17.62 -6.00
C ILE A 120 -7.78 -18.30 -5.73
N PHE A 121 -6.91 -17.67 -4.94
CA PHE A 121 -5.61 -18.25 -4.58
C PHE A 121 -5.74 -19.58 -3.82
N PHE A 122 -6.68 -19.66 -2.88
CA PHE A 122 -6.82 -20.83 -2.01
C PHE A 122 -7.53 -22.00 -2.70
N ARG A 123 -8.66 -21.77 -3.37
CA ARG A 123 -9.51 -22.84 -3.93
C ARG A 123 -9.16 -23.17 -5.38
N GLU A 124 -8.86 -22.17 -6.21
CA GLU A 124 -8.62 -22.39 -7.64
C GLU A 124 -7.14 -22.68 -7.91
N PHE A 125 -6.23 -21.98 -7.23
CA PHE A 125 -4.78 -22.17 -7.44
C PHE A 125 -4.15 -23.15 -6.45
N HIS A 126 -4.86 -23.55 -5.40
CA HIS A 126 -4.37 -24.47 -4.37
C HIS A 126 -3.09 -23.99 -3.64
N TYR A 127 -3.00 -22.68 -3.39
CA TYR A 127 -1.92 -22.08 -2.60
C TYR A 127 -2.36 -21.81 -1.16
N ASN A 128 -1.41 -21.80 -0.23
CA ASN A 128 -1.64 -21.26 1.10
C ASN A 128 -1.86 -19.74 0.99
N VAL A 129 -2.60 -19.15 1.93
CA VAL A 129 -2.82 -17.70 1.98
C VAL A 129 -2.67 -17.18 3.41
N VAL A 130 -1.88 -16.12 3.57
CA VAL A 130 -1.79 -15.32 4.79
C VAL A 130 -2.31 -13.92 4.46
N ILE A 131 -3.31 -13.45 5.20
CA ILE A 131 -3.87 -12.11 5.06
C ILE A 131 -4.01 -11.47 6.43
N VAL A 132 -3.46 -10.27 6.60
CA VAL A 132 -3.42 -9.57 7.89
C VAL A 132 -3.97 -8.17 7.73
N SER A 133 -4.79 -7.73 8.69
CA SER A 133 -5.26 -6.35 8.77
C SER A 133 -4.14 -5.52 9.37
N TYR A 134 -3.70 -4.48 8.67
CA TYR A 134 -2.80 -3.49 9.27
C TYR A 134 -3.41 -2.88 10.52
N ARG A 135 -2.56 -2.32 11.38
CA ARG A 135 -2.99 -1.57 12.56
C ARG A 135 -4.05 -0.53 12.20
N GLY A 136 -5.07 -0.46 13.03
CA GLY A 136 -6.21 0.41 12.83
C GLY A 136 -7.16 -0.02 11.70
N TYR A 137 -7.06 -1.22 11.14
CA TYR A 137 -8.05 -1.78 10.23
C TYR A 137 -8.69 -3.04 10.81
N GLY A 138 -9.96 -3.29 10.46
CA GLY A 138 -10.68 -4.45 10.98
C GLY A 138 -10.72 -4.42 12.50
N TYR A 139 -10.26 -5.51 13.11
CA TYR A 139 -10.11 -5.66 14.56
C TYR A 139 -8.66 -5.51 15.05
N SER A 140 -7.74 -5.06 14.19
CA SER A 140 -6.37 -4.72 14.62
C SER A 140 -6.37 -3.44 15.43
N GLU A 141 -5.52 -3.40 16.46
CA GLU A 141 -5.35 -2.25 17.35
C GLU A 141 -4.62 -1.09 16.67
N GLY A 142 -4.52 0.06 17.37
CA GLY A 142 -3.69 1.19 16.96
C GLY A 142 -4.27 2.05 15.83
N GLU A 143 -3.43 2.93 15.29
CA GLU A 143 -3.78 3.84 14.20
C GLU A 143 -2.76 3.74 13.06
N PRO A 144 -3.20 3.81 11.79
CA PRO A 144 -2.35 3.61 10.64
C PRO A 144 -1.40 4.79 10.40
N SER A 145 -0.16 4.46 10.08
CA SER A 145 0.91 5.34 9.61
C SER A 145 1.93 4.51 8.86
N GLU A 146 2.77 5.11 8.02
CA GLU A 146 3.83 4.39 7.30
C GLU A 146 4.74 3.68 8.30
N LYS A 147 5.21 4.40 9.33
CA LYS A 147 6.06 3.83 10.38
C LYS A 147 5.41 2.62 11.04
N GLY A 148 4.13 2.72 11.37
CA GLY A 148 3.41 1.63 12.03
C GLY A 148 3.19 0.43 11.11
N ILE A 149 2.74 0.65 9.87
CA ILE A 149 2.51 -0.43 8.91
C ILE A 149 3.82 -1.13 8.54
N LYS A 150 4.94 -0.43 8.55
CA LYS A 150 6.27 -1.05 8.43
C LYS A 150 6.58 -2.02 9.58
N LEU A 151 6.20 -1.69 10.81
CA LEU A 151 6.31 -2.61 11.96
C LEU A 151 5.34 -3.80 11.84
N ASP A 152 4.15 -3.58 11.26
CA ASP A 152 3.20 -4.68 10.97
C ASP A 152 3.81 -5.66 9.95
N ALA A 153 4.43 -5.13 8.89
CA ALA A 153 5.14 -5.90 7.87
C ALA A 153 6.29 -6.74 8.45
N GLU A 154 7.06 -6.18 9.38
CA GLU A 154 8.09 -6.92 10.13
C GLU A 154 7.49 -8.04 10.98
N ALA A 155 6.36 -7.81 11.65
CA ALA A 155 5.68 -8.85 12.44
C ALA A 155 5.18 -10.00 11.55
N ILE A 156 4.65 -9.68 10.36
CA ILE A 156 4.24 -10.68 9.36
C ILE A 156 5.45 -11.49 8.89
N LEU A 157 6.57 -10.86 8.55
CA LEU A 157 7.79 -11.58 8.16
C LEU A 157 8.28 -12.51 9.26
N ASN A 158 8.33 -12.04 10.51
CA ASN A 158 8.75 -12.87 11.64
C ASN A 158 7.85 -14.10 11.80
N TYR A 159 6.53 -13.93 11.66
CA TYR A 159 5.59 -15.04 11.69
C TYR A 159 5.85 -16.08 10.59
N LEU A 160 6.18 -15.63 9.37
CA LEU A 160 6.49 -16.54 8.25
C LEU A 160 7.83 -17.28 8.45
N ILE A 161 8.81 -16.63 9.08
CA ILE A 161 10.15 -17.21 9.32
C ILE A 161 10.09 -18.33 10.38
N ILE A 162 9.31 -18.15 11.43
CA ILE A 162 9.24 -19.11 12.55
C ILE A 162 8.33 -20.31 12.26
N ASP A 163 7.42 -20.20 11.29
CA ASP A 163 6.50 -21.27 10.94
C ASP A 163 7.14 -22.26 9.95
N GLU A 164 7.25 -23.53 10.33
CA GLU A 164 7.94 -24.56 9.55
C GLU A 164 7.37 -24.78 8.14
N GLN A 165 6.05 -24.66 7.95
CA GLN A 165 5.44 -24.83 6.63
C GLN A 165 5.75 -23.63 5.74
N PHE A 166 5.61 -22.42 6.26
CA PHE A 166 5.87 -21.21 5.49
C PHE A 166 7.35 -20.99 5.19
N LYS A 167 8.22 -21.36 6.13
CA LYS A 167 9.66 -21.31 5.92
C LYS A 167 10.13 -22.11 4.70
N ARG A 168 9.48 -23.25 4.46
CA ARG A 168 9.76 -24.15 3.34
C ARG A 168 9.02 -23.79 2.06
N SER A 169 7.96 -22.98 2.16
CA SER A 169 7.14 -22.58 1.03
C SER A 169 7.79 -21.46 0.21
N SER A 170 7.51 -21.43 -1.09
CA SER A 170 7.75 -20.24 -1.90
C SER A 170 6.77 -19.13 -1.47
N ILE A 171 7.31 -18.05 -0.89
CA ILE A 171 6.53 -16.90 -0.41
C ILE A 171 6.36 -15.89 -1.54
N ILE A 172 5.12 -15.63 -1.96
CA ILE A 172 4.77 -14.62 -2.95
C ILE A 172 4.06 -13.46 -2.25
N LEU A 173 4.58 -12.24 -2.40
CA LEU A 173 3.91 -11.03 -1.91
C LEU A 173 2.94 -10.52 -2.98
N TYR A 174 1.65 -10.42 -2.66
CA TYR A 174 0.64 -9.85 -3.55
C TYR A 174 0.08 -8.56 -2.93
N GLY A 175 0.27 -7.43 -3.59
CA GLY A 175 -0.13 -6.14 -3.06
C GLY A 175 -0.68 -5.19 -4.11
N ARG A 176 -1.79 -4.53 -3.78
CA ARG A 176 -2.38 -3.47 -4.59
C ARG A 176 -2.17 -2.11 -3.96
N SER A 177 -1.82 -1.10 -4.76
CA SER A 177 -1.67 0.28 -4.30
C SER A 177 -0.69 0.37 -3.13
N ILE A 178 -1.14 0.79 -1.94
CA ILE A 178 -0.32 0.79 -0.72
C ILE A 178 0.16 -0.61 -0.32
N GLY A 179 -0.64 -1.64 -0.57
CA GLY A 179 -0.25 -3.02 -0.31
C GLY A 179 0.95 -3.45 -1.15
N GLY A 180 1.08 -2.94 -2.37
CA GLY A 180 2.28 -3.18 -3.18
C GLY A 180 3.50 -2.40 -2.68
N ALA A 181 3.32 -1.18 -2.16
CA ALA A 181 4.40 -0.45 -1.48
C ALA A 181 4.89 -1.20 -0.21
N VAL A 182 3.95 -1.78 0.55
CA VAL A 182 4.27 -2.67 1.68
C VAL A 182 5.02 -3.92 1.19
N GLY A 183 4.61 -4.51 0.06
CA GLY A 183 5.27 -5.69 -0.51
C GLY A 183 6.70 -5.42 -0.96
N ILE A 184 6.93 -4.29 -1.63
CA ILE A 184 8.28 -3.83 -1.99
C ILE A 184 9.13 -3.64 -0.73
N TYR A 185 8.60 -2.96 0.29
CA TYR A 185 9.28 -2.77 1.57
C TYR A 185 9.61 -4.10 2.26
N MET A 186 8.66 -5.04 2.31
CA MET A 186 8.86 -6.38 2.90
C MET A 186 9.98 -7.16 2.19
N ALA A 187 10.01 -7.15 0.86
CA ALA A 187 11.08 -7.78 0.09
C ALA A 187 12.44 -7.11 0.34
N TYR A 188 12.47 -5.78 0.43
CA TYR A 188 13.67 -5.04 0.76
C TYR A 188 14.21 -5.40 2.15
N ILE A 189 13.39 -5.32 3.21
CA ILE A 189 13.85 -5.60 4.58
C ILE A 189 14.19 -7.07 4.80
N ASN A 190 13.52 -8.01 4.11
CA ASN A 190 13.88 -9.42 4.20
C ASN A 190 15.34 -9.65 3.77
N GLN A 191 15.79 -8.97 2.72
CA GLN A 191 17.17 -9.03 2.25
C GLN A 191 18.14 -8.25 3.14
N VAL A 192 17.76 -7.05 3.59
CA VAL A 192 18.64 -6.19 4.42
C VAL A 192 18.85 -6.80 5.80
N LEU A 193 17.78 -7.30 6.43
CA LEU A 193 17.87 -7.87 7.76
C LEU A 193 18.49 -9.27 7.73
N ASN A 194 18.27 -10.05 6.66
CA ASN A 194 18.81 -11.39 6.43
C ASN A 194 18.80 -12.28 7.70
N THR A 195 17.69 -12.24 8.44
CA THR A 195 17.58 -12.84 9.78
C THR A 195 17.65 -14.37 9.74
N ASP A 196 17.28 -14.98 8.61
CA ASP A 196 17.44 -16.41 8.37
C ASP A 196 17.80 -16.65 6.90
N LYS A 197 18.99 -17.19 6.64
CA LYS A 197 19.47 -17.49 5.28
C LYS A 197 18.61 -18.53 4.55
N ASN A 198 17.81 -19.31 5.28
CA ASN A 198 16.90 -20.30 4.70
C ASN A 198 15.53 -19.70 4.36
N PHE A 199 15.26 -18.42 4.68
CA PHE A 199 14.01 -17.74 4.38
C PHE A 199 14.23 -16.59 3.40
N ASN A 200 13.52 -16.60 2.27
CA ASN A 200 13.55 -15.52 1.29
C ASN A 200 12.19 -15.33 0.62
N ILE A 201 11.86 -14.10 0.29
CA ILE A 201 10.74 -13.79 -0.61
C ILE A 201 11.04 -14.39 -1.98
N SER A 202 10.08 -15.14 -2.52
CA SER A 202 10.24 -15.89 -3.77
C SER A 202 9.70 -15.16 -5.00
N ALA A 203 8.74 -14.25 -4.83
CA ALA A 203 8.26 -13.36 -5.89
C ALA A 203 7.41 -12.20 -5.35
N ILE A 204 7.18 -11.20 -6.20
CA ILE A 204 6.33 -10.04 -5.90
C ILE A 204 5.33 -9.83 -7.03
N ILE A 205 4.08 -9.59 -6.68
CA ILE A 205 3.00 -9.21 -7.60
C ILE A 205 2.49 -7.83 -7.17
N LEU A 206 2.64 -6.87 -8.06
CA LEU A 206 2.27 -5.47 -7.86
C LEU A 206 1.08 -5.11 -8.74
N GLU A 207 -0.01 -4.67 -8.14
CA GLU A 207 -1.21 -4.20 -8.82
C GLU A 207 -1.38 -2.70 -8.56
N ASN A 208 -1.35 -1.85 -9.59
CA ASN A 208 -1.67 -0.42 -9.47
C ASN A 208 -0.94 0.32 -8.31
N THR A 209 0.35 0.03 -8.14
CA THR A 209 1.21 0.63 -7.11
C THR A 209 1.96 1.86 -7.63
N PHE A 210 2.47 2.65 -6.68
CA PHE A 210 3.10 3.94 -6.93
C PHE A 210 4.58 3.99 -6.54
N LEU A 211 5.33 4.86 -7.20
CA LEU A 211 6.71 5.24 -6.86
C LEU A 211 6.87 5.81 -5.44
N SER A 212 6.02 6.77 -5.06
CA SER A 212 5.90 7.32 -3.71
C SER A 212 4.59 8.07 -3.55
N ILE A 213 4.10 8.25 -2.32
CA ILE A 213 2.89 9.05 -2.05
C ILE A 213 3.05 10.48 -2.56
N HIS A 214 4.25 11.05 -2.41
CA HIS A 214 4.55 12.43 -2.84
C HIS A 214 4.33 12.63 -4.34
N LYS A 215 4.62 11.59 -5.14
CA LYS A 215 4.40 11.60 -6.59
C LYS A 215 2.94 11.35 -6.97
N VAL A 216 2.14 10.76 -6.07
CA VAL A 216 0.70 10.54 -6.28
C VAL A 216 -0.14 11.77 -5.90
N ILE A 217 0.26 12.52 -4.86
CA ILE A 217 -0.48 13.70 -4.36
C ILE A 217 -0.92 14.67 -5.47
N PRO A 218 -0.08 15.06 -6.45
CA PRO A 218 -0.49 16.00 -7.48
C PRO A 218 -1.66 15.53 -8.37
N PHE A 219 -1.90 14.22 -8.43
CA PHE A 219 -2.97 13.64 -9.24
C PHE A 219 -4.29 13.55 -8.46
N ILE A 220 -4.24 13.10 -7.20
CA ILE A 220 -5.43 12.96 -6.35
C ILE A 220 -5.85 14.32 -5.77
N PHE A 221 -4.89 15.16 -5.38
CA PHE A 221 -5.10 16.47 -4.76
C PHE A 221 -4.28 17.55 -5.48
N PRO A 222 -4.68 17.99 -6.69
CA PRO A 222 -3.90 18.94 -7.49
C PRO A 222 -3.57 20.27 -6.79
N LEU A 223 -4.44 20.73 -5.89
CA LEU A 223 -4.20 21.94 -5.09
C LEU A 223 -3.08 21.77 -4.06
N LEU A 224 -2.84 20.54 -3.59
CA LEU A 224 -1.80 20.23 -2.59
C LEU A 224 -0.44 19.90 -3.21
N LYS A 225 -0.31 19.92 -4.55
CA LYS A 225 0.96 19.59 -5.23
C LYS A 225 2.14 20.45 -4.78
N TYR A 226 1.89 21.72 -4.45
CA TYR A 226 2.92 22.66 -3.97
C TYR A 226 3.33 22.43 -2.52
N CYS A 227 2.57 21.63 -1.78
CA CYS A 227 2.79 21.33 -0.38
C CYS A 227 3.06 19.83 -0.15
N SER A 228 3.29 19.06 -1.22
CA SER A 228 3.54 17.61 -1.13
C SER A 228 4.74 17.29 -0.23
N PHE A 229 5.73 18.19 -0.14
CA PHE A 229 6.88 18.07 0.75
C PHE A 229 6.55 18.05 2.26
N LEU A 230 5.32 18.45 2.64
CA LEU A 230 4.82 18.35 4.02
C LEU A 230 4.23 16.97 4.34
N CYS A 231 4.13 16.08 3.34
CA CYS A 231 3.69 14.71 3.56
C CYS A 231 4.78 13.94 4.31
N HIS A 232 4.51 13.50 5.53
CA HIS A 232 5.51 12.75 6.31
C HIS A 232 5.54 11.26 5.94
N ASP A 233 4.41 10.72 5.47
CA ASP A 233 4.35 9.38 4.92
C ASP A 233 4.74 9.42 3.42
N LYS A 234 5.87 8.81 3.11
CA LYS A 234 6.53 8.80 1.81
C LYS A 234 6.23 7.55 1.02
N TRP A 235 6.39 6.37 1.63
CA TRP A 235 6.45 5.08 0.95
C TRP A 235 7.34 5.11 -0.29
N PRO A 236 8.68 5.21 -0.15
CA PRO A 236 9.60 5.36 -1.26
C PRO A 236 9.83 4.03 -1.99
N SER A 237 8.78 3.51 -2.64
CA SER A 237 8.82 2.26 -3.41
C SER A 237 9.92 2.27 -4.47
N GLU A 238 10.16 3.42 -5.09
CA GLU A 238 11.22 3.61 -6.09
C GLU A 238 12.64 3.43 -5.53
N GLU A 239 12.88 3.82 -4.28
CA GLU A 239 14.18 3.60 -3.63
C GLU A 239 14.33 2.12 -3.25
N TYR A 240 13.27 1.50 -2.74
CA TYR A 240 13.33 0.11 -2.27
C TYR A 240 13.39 -0.91 -3.43
N VAL A 241 12.70 -0.65 -4.55
CA VAL A 241 12.62 -1.60 -5.67
C VAL A 241 13.97 -1.81 -6.35
N GLU A 242 14.84 -0.80 -6.36
CA GLU A 242 16.22 -0.88 -6.89
C GLU A 242 17.12 -1.81 -6.08
N HIS A 243 16.74 -2.13 -4.83
CA HIS A 243 17.49 -2.99 -3.93
C HIS A 243 16.91 -4.41 -3.83
N ILE A 244 15.89 -4.72 -4.65
CA ILE A 244 15.33 -6.07 -4.71
C ILE A 244 16.23 -6.94 -5.59
N SER A 245 16.65 -8.10 -5.06
CA SER A 245 17.50 -9.05 -5.76
C SER A 245 16.96 -9.34 -7.15
N LYS A 246 17.87 -9.38 -8.12
CA LYS A 246 17.58 -9.74 -9.51
C LYS A 246 16.93 -11.11 -9.66
N GLU A 247 17.16 -12.01 -8.70
CA GLU A 247 16.63 -13.38 -8.71
C GLU A 247 15.14 -13.45 -8.33
N ILE A 248 14.60 -12.41 -7.70
CA ILE A 248 13.19 -12.36 -7.29
C ILE A 248 12.36 -11.93 -8.51
N PRO A 249 11.49 -12.79 -9.07
CA PRO A 249 10.62 -12.43 -10.17
C PRO A 249 9.57 -11.41 -9.72
N VAL A 250 9.22 -10.48 -10.61
CA VAL A 250 8.22 -9.44 -10.33
C VAL A 250 7.17 -9.35 -11.44
N LEU A 251 5.90 -9.47 -11.06
CA LEU A 251 4.76 -9.25 -11.94
C LEU A 251 4.17 -7.86 -11.69
N PHE A 252 4.05 -7.06 -12.74
CA PHE A 252 3.45 -5.74 -12.74
C PHE A 252 2.12 -5.77 -13.47
N LEU A 253 1.03 -5.49 -12.76
CA LEU A 253 -0.34 -5.47 -13.26
C LEU A 253 -0.85 -4.03 -13.24
N SER A 254 -0.96 -3.41 -14.41
CA SER A 254 -1.29 -1.98 -14.53
C SER A 254 -2.61 -1.75 -15.25
N GLY A 255 -3.57 -1.15 -14.53
CA GLY A 255 -4.79 -0.58 -15.10
C GLY A 255 -4.49 0.73 -15.82
N LEU A 256 -4.81 0.82 -17.11
CA LEU A 256 -4.54 2.03 -17.91
C LEU A 256 -5.53 3.17 -17.66
N LYS A 257 -6.64 2.89 -16.94
CA LYS A 257 -7.64 3.89 -16.55
C LYS A 257 -7.63 4.16 -15.04
N ASP A 258 -6.57 3.75 -14.35
CA ASP A 258 -6.41 4.03 -12.93
C ASP A 258 -6.49 5.54 -12.66
N GLU A 259 -7.54 5.90 -11.94
CA GLU A 259 -7.94 7.26 -11.60
C GLU A 259 -7.26 7.80 -10.33
N ILE A 260 -6.50 6.95 -9.63
CA ILE A 260 -5.84 7.25 -8.36
C ILE A 260 -4.32 7.26 -8.54
N VAL A 261 -3.76 6.23 -9.15
CA VAL A 261 -2.33 6.06 -9.41
C VAL A 261 -2.11 5.98 -10.92
N PRO A 262 -1.59 7.04 -11.56
CA PRO A 262 -1.35 7.03 -13.00
C PRO A 262 -0.45 5.86 -13.42
N SER A 263 -0.78 5.18 -14.52
CA SER A 263 -0.09 3.97 -14.98
C SER A 263 1.42 4.16 -15.20
N GLY A 264 1.88 5.39 -15.45
CA GLY A 264 3.29 5.74 -15.55
C GLY A 264 4.11 5.40 -14.29
N HIS A 265 3.48 5.34 -13.12
CA HIS A 265 4.15 4.89 -11.90
C HIS A 265 4.55 3.40 -11.99
N MET A 266 3.65 2.55 -12.50
CA MET A 266 3.94 1.13 -12.69
C MET A 266 5.00 0.93 -13.76
N GLU A 267 4.92 1.68 -14.87
CA GLU A 267 5.94 1.63 -15.93
C GLU A 267 7.33 2.00 -15.40
N GLU A 268 7.42 2.99 -14.53
CA GLU A 268 8.68 3.42 -13.94
C GLU A 268 9.20 2.42 -12.89
N LEU A 269 8.33 1.89 -12.02
CA LEU A 269 8.72 0.81 -11.09
C LEU A 269 9.27 -0.42 -11.83
N HIS A 270 8.68 -0.77 -12.98
CA HIS A 270 9.18 -1.85 -13.82
C HIS A 270 10.57 -1.53 -14.41
N LYS A 271 10.85 -0.29 -14.79
CA LYS A 271 12.19 0.11 -15.25
C LYS A 271 13.22 0.02 -14.13
N LEU A 272 12.89 0.54 -12.94
CA LEU A 272 13.78 0.57 -11.77
C LEU A 272 14.03 -0.81 -11.18
N SER A 273 13.10 -1.76 -11.33
CA SER A 273 13.29 -3.14 -10.87
C SER A 273 14.48 -3.81 -11.56
N LEU A 274 15.41 -4.31 -10.76
CA LEU A 274 16.59 -5.06 -11.22
C LEU A 274 16.31 -6.55 -11.47
N SER A 275 15.06 -6.99 -11.36
CA SER A 275 14.67 -8.38 -11.58
C SER A 275 15.06 -8.87 -12.98
N ASP A 276 15.74 -10.01 -13.06
CA ASP A 276 16.04 -10.73 -14.30
C ASP A 276 14.74 -11.25 -14.95
N LYS A 277 13.68 -11.43 -14.14
CA LYS A 277 12.35 -11.90 -14.55
C LYS A 277 11.27 -10.92 -14.13
N LYS A 278 11.05 -9.89 -14.95
CA LYS A 278 9.95 -8.93 -14.77
C LYS A 278 8.93 -9.02 -15.90
N VAL A 279 7.67 -9.23 -15.53
CA VAL A 279 6.53 -9.35 -16.46
C VAL A 279 5.62 -8.12 -16.29
N PHE A 280 5.28 -7.44 -17.39
CA PHE A 280 4.42 -6.26 -17.36
C PHE A 280 3.13 -6.48 -18.16
N ILE A 281 1.98 -6.44 -17.50
CA ILE A 281 0.66 -6.60 -18.12
C ILE A 281 -0.14 -5.32 -17.98
N LYS A 282 -0.69 -4.86 -19.11
CA LYS A 282 -1.54 -3.67 -19.21
C LYS A 282 -2.99 -4.06 -19.39
N PHE A 283 -3.87 -3.51 -18.56
CA PHE A 283 -5.32 -3.70 -18.66
C PHE A 283 -5.97 -2.41 -19.16
N LYS A 284 -6.39 -2.42 -20.44
CA LYS A 284 -6.93 -1.23 -21.13
C LYS A 284 -8.12 -0.58 -20.42
N ASN A 285 -8.93 -1.37 -19.71
CA ASN A 285 -10.12 -0.91 -19.01
C ASN A 285 -10.01 -1.07 -17.47
N GLY A 286 -8.82 -1.36 -16.93
CA GLY A 286 -8.62 -1.48 -15.49
C GLY A 286 -8.54 -0.11 -14.81
N TYR A 287 -9.39 0.08 -13.81
CA TYR A 287 -9.41 1.19 -12.84
C TYR A 287 -8.72 0.75 -11.54
N HIS A 288 -8.54 1.69 -10.59
CA HIS A 288 -7.74 1.43 -9.40
C HIS A 288 -8.19 0.19 -8.61
N ASN A 289 -9.51 -0.02 -8.52
CA ASN A 289 -10.11 -1.04 -7.67
C ASN A 289 -10.69 -2.25 -8.42
N ASP A 290 -10.68 -2.27 -9.75
CA ASP A 290 -11.32 -3.31 -10.57
C ASP A 290 -10.38 -4.00 -11.58
N THR A 291 -9.07 -3.69 -11.56
CA THR A 291 -8.09 -4.34 -12.46
C THR A 291 -8.13 -5.86 -12.31
N ASN A 292 -8.31 -6.37 -11.10
CA ASN A 292 -8.46 -7.79 -10.80
C ASN A 292 -9.73 -8.46 -11.37
N CYS A 293 -10.70 -7.66 -11.84
CA CYS A 293 -11.92 -8.12 -12.50
C CYS A 293 -11.80 -8.12 -14.03
N GLN A 294 -10.69 -7.60 -14.58
CA GLN A 294 -10.49 -7.53 -16.02
C GLN A 294 -10.23 -8.92 -16.61
N PRO A 295 -10.59 -9.14 -17.90
CA PRO A 295 -10.33 -10.40 -18.59
C PRO A 295 -8.86 -10.82 -18.49
N ASP A 296 -8.63 -12.12 -18.37
CA ASP A 296 -7.31 -12.76 -18.28
C ASP A 296 -6.42 -12.35 -17.07
N TYR A 297 -6.87 -11.47 -16.17
CA TYR A 297 -6.08 -11.04 -15.00
C TYR A 297 -5.53 -12.24 -14.21
N TRP A 298 -6.43 -13.13 -13.80
CA TRP A 298 -6.06 -14.31 -13.01
C TRP A 298 -5.28 -15.34 -13.80
N LYS A 299 -5.45 -15.40 -15.13
CA LYS A 299 -4.64 -16.24 -16.02
C LYS A 299 -3.19 -15.77 -16.05
N HIS A 300 -2.95 -14.46 -16.12
CA HIS A 300 -1.61 -13.89 -16.04
C HIS A 300 -0.96 -14.12 -14.67
N VAL A 301 -1.71 -13.93 -13.58
CA VAL A 301 -1.23 -14.21 -12.22
C VAL A 301 -0.84 -15.68 -12.05
N TYR A 302 -1.72 -16.61 -12.44
CA TYR A 302 -1.44 -18.05 -12.35
C TYR A 302 -0.22 -18.44 -13.19
N LYS A 303 -0.16 -17.97 -14.44
CA LYS A 303 0.95 -18.26 -15.36
C LYS A 303 2.28 -17.81 -14.76
N PHE A 304 2.36 -16.57 -14.26
CA PHE A 304 3.55 -16.05 -13.61
C PHE A 304 3.97 -16.90 -12.40
N ILE A 305 3.03 -17.27 -11.53
CA ILE A 305 3.34 -18.04 -10.33
C ILE A 305 3.85 -19.45 -10.67
N GLU A 306 3.25 -20.11 -11.66
CA GLU A 306 3.65 -21.48 -12.03
C GLU A 306 4.93 -21.51 -12.89
N GLU A 307 5.16 -20.53 -13.78
CA GLU A 307 6.31 -20.53 -14.70
C GLU A 307 7.56 -19.86 -14.13
N ASP A 308 7.40 -18.80 -13.34
CA ASP A 308 8.53 -17.97 -12.91
C ASP A 308 8.96 -18.18 -11.46
N VAL A 309 8.06 -18.67 -10.59
CA VAL A 309 8.35 -18.87 -9.15
C VAL A 309 8.80 -20.30 -8.89
N VAL A 310 10.11 -20.48 -8.68
CA VAL A 310 10.72 -21.77 -8.36
C VAL A 310 10.25 -22.26 -6.98
N ASN A 311 9.95 -23.56 -6.87
CA ASN A 311 9.65 -24.20 -5.59
C ASN A 311 10.94 -24.35 -4.79
N ARG A 312 10.93 -24.00 -3.49
CA ARG A 312 12.14 -24.04 -2.65
C ARG A 312 12.57 -25.47 -2.27
N ASN A 313 11.71 -26.46 -2.48
CA ASN A 313 11.95 -27.87 -2.15
C ASN A 313 12.33 -28.74 -3.37
N LEU A 314 12.76 -28.13 -4.48
CA LEU A 314 13.33 -28.81 -5.65
C LEU A 314 14.81 -28.44 -5.83
#